data_AF-A0A800CLI0-F1
#
_entry.id   AF-A0A800CLI0-F1
#
_cell.length_a   1.000
_cell.length_b   1.000
_cell.length_c   1.000
_cell.angle_alpha   90.00
_cell.angle_beta   90.00
_cell.angle_gamma   90.00
#
_symmetry.space_group_name_H-M   'P 1'
#
loop_
_entity.id
_entity.type
_entity.pdbx_description
1 polymer ?
#
loop_
_entity_poly.entity_id
_entity_poly.type
_entity_poly.pdbx_seq_one_letter_code
_entity_poly.pdbx_strand_id
1 'polypeptide(L)'
;MKVVKLKCSVCGREFEAKFSGPHDLPPGFPFCSPRCKLIDLGRWLNEEYRISLPLPGAESLSEGERRLLGKALTAEDEEDEAL
;
A
#
# COMPACT_ATOMS: atom_id res chain seq x y z
N MET A 1 21.12 -14.54 -17.88
CA MET A 1 19.69 -14.14 -17.97
C MET A 1 18.93 -14.88 -16.89
N LYS A 2 18.34 -14.18 -15.92
CA LYS A 2 17.48 -14.79 -14.90
C LYS A 2 16.03 -14.78 -15.38
N VAL A 3 15.29 -15.83 -15.07
CA VAL A 3 13.86 -15.95 -15.36
C VAL A 3 13.15 -16.29 -14.05
N VAL A 4 12.13 -15.51 -13.69
CA VAL A 4 11.34 -15.71 -12.47
C VAL A 4 9.87 -15.83 -12.85
N LYS A 5 9.20 -16.86 -12.36
CA LYS A 5 7.75 -17.05 -12.50
C LYS A 5 7.03 -16.38 -11.34
N LEU A 6 6.07 -15.52 -11.65
CA LEU A 6 5.32 -14.73 -10.68
C LEU A 6 3.82 -14.75 -11.00
N LYS A 7 3.01 -14.50 -9.97
CA LYS A 7 1.58 -14.23 -10.10
C LYS A 7 1.35 -12.74 -9.87
N CYS A 8 0.73 -12.06 -10.83
CA CYS A 8 0.45 -10.63 -10.71
C CYS A 8 -0.60 -10.38 -9.60
N SER A 9 -0.29 -9.53 -8.62
CA SER A 9 -1.20 -9.18 -7.52
C SER A 9 -2.44 -8.39 -7.97
N VAL A 10 -2.39 -7.75 -9.14
CA VAL A 10 -3.47 -6.89 -9.65
C VAL A 10 -4.52 -7.70 -10.40
N CYS A 11 -4.11 -8.62 -11.27
CA CYS A 11 -5.02 -9.37 -12.15
C CYS A 11 -4.96 -10.89 -11.99
N GLY A 12 -4.08 -11.41 -11.14
CA GLY A 12 -3.92 -12.84 -10.88
C GLY A 12 -3.22 -13.66 -11.97
N ARG A 13 -2.82 -13.02 -13.09
CA ARG A 13 -2.14 -13.69 -14.21
C ARG A 13 -0.75 -14.22 -13.80
N GLU A 14 -0.44 -15.45 -14.19
CA GLU A 14 0.91 -16.01 -14.13
C GLU A 14 1.77 -15.51 -15.29
N PHE A 15 3.01 -15.09 -15.02
CA PHE A 15 3.92 -14.59 -16.04
C PHE A 15 5.39 -14.84 -15.69
N GLU A 16 6.25 -14.80 -16.72
CA GLU A 16 7.70 -14.89 -16.58
C GLU A 16 8.34 -13.51 -16.72
N ALA A 17 9.11 -13.10 -15.71
CA ALA A 17 9.98 -11.92 -15.79
C ALA A 17 11.41 -12.36 -16.15
N LYS A 18 11.97 -11.77 -17.21
CA LYS A 18 13.35 -12.03 -17.67
C LYS A 18 14.19 -10.79 -17.45
N PHE A 19 15.36 -10.93 -16.84
CA PHE A 19 16.29 -9.82 -16.57
C PHE A 19 17.73 -10.31 -16.45
N SER A 20 18.69 -9.49 -16.87
CA SER A 20 20.12 -9.80 -16.76
C SER A 20 20.75 -9.36 -15.44
N GLY A 21 20.14 -8.42 -14.72
CA GLY A 21 20.61 -7.88 -13.44
C GLY A 21 19.55 -6.99 -12.75
N PRO A 22 19.86 -6.41 -11.58
CA PRO A 22 18.89 -5.66 -10.78
C PRO A 22 18.36 -4.38 -11.47
N HIS A 23 19.10 -3.83 -12.43
CA HIS A 23 18.72 -2.63 -13.18
C HIS A 23 18.08 -2.94 -14.55
N ASP A 24 17.91 -4.22 -14.90
CA ASP A 24 17.38 -4.68 -16.19
C ASP A 24 16.01 -5.35 -16.02
N LEU A 25 15.17 -4.79 -15.14
CA LEU A 25 13.85 -5.32 -14.85
C LEU A 25 12.85 -4.92 -15.96
N PRO A 26 11.90 -5.80 -16.32
CA PRO A 26 10.82 -5.44 -17.23
C PRO A 26 10.05 -4.19 -16.73
N PRO A 27 9.59 -3.29 -17.61
CA PRO A 27 8.97 -2.01 -17.20
C PRO A 27 7.78 -2.13 -16.23
N GLY A 28 7.06 -3.23 -16.30
CA GLY A 28 5.91 -3.53 -15.45
C GLY A 28 6.23 -4.30 -14.18
N PHE A 29 7.47 -4.76 -13.96
CA PHE A 29 7.83 -5.58 -12.80
C PHE A 29 7.50 -4.86 -11.48
N PRO A 30 6.90 -5.54 -10.46
CA PRO A 30 6.62 -6.98 -10.36
C PRO A 30 5.26 -7.44 -10.93
N PHE A 31 4.64 -6.63 -11.79
CA PHE A 31 3.36 -6.91 -12.43
C PHE A 31 3.53 -7.46 -13.85
N CYS A 32 2.48 -8.08 -14.40
CA CYS A 32 2.56 -8.70 -15.73
C CYS A 32 2.58 -7.68 -16.89
N SER A 33 2.34 -6.38 -16.62
CA SER A 33 2.30 -5.32 -17.63
C SER A 33 2.37 -3.92 -17.02
N PRO A 34 2.75 -2.88 -17.81
CA PRO A 34 2.65 -1.48 -17.38
C PRO A 34 1.23 -1.06 -16.95
N ARG A 35 0.18 -1.63 -17.59
CA ARG A 35 -1.22 -1.39 -17.20
C ARG A 35 -1.48 -1.80 -15.75
N CYS A 36 -1.04 -3.00 -15.35
CA CYS A 36 -1.25 -3.49 -13.98
C CYS A 36 -0.50 -2.63 -12.96
N LYS A 37 0.71 -2.16 -13.30
CA LYS A 37 1.46 -1.21 -12.46
C LYS A 37 0.69 0.08 -12.20
N LEU A 38 0.06 0.66 -13.24
CA LEU A 38 -0.73 1.88 -13.11
C LEU A 38 -2.01 1.66 -12.30
N ILE A 39 -2.65 0.49 -12.43
CA ILE A 39 -3.83 0.15 -11.62
C ILE A 39 -3.45 0.04 -10.14
N ASP A 40 -2.34 -0.63 -9.83
CA ASP A 40 -1.86 -0.74 -8.44
C ASP A 40 -1.58 0.64 -7.86
N LEU A 41 -0.89 1.50 -8.62
CA LEU A 41 -0.65 2.89 -8.23
C LEU A 41 -1.96 3.65 -7.97
N GLY A 42 -2.98 3.46 -8.82
CA GLY A 42 -4.31 4.04 -8.60
C GLY A 42 -4.92 3.60 -7.26
N ARG A 43 -4.84 2.31 -6.92
CA ARG A 43 -5.34 1.79 -5.63
C ARG A 43 -4.63 2.41 -4.42
N TRP A 44 -3.33 2.67 -4.53
CA TRP A 44 -2.60 3.41 -3.50
C TRP A 44 -3.10 4.84 -3.35
N LEU A 45 -3.21 5.57 -4.47
CA LEU A 45 -3.65 6.97 -4.46
C LEU A 45 -5.11 7.13 -4.01
N ASN A 46 -5.94 6.12 -4.24
CA ASN A 46 -7.34 6.09 -3.81
C ASN A 46 -7.53 5.51 -2.40
N GLU A 47 -6.45 5.25 -1.65
CA GLU A 47 -6.49 4.66 -0.30
C GLU A 47 -7.26 3.32 -0.20
N GLU A 48 -7.33 2.57 -1.31
CA GLU A 48 -7.97 1.25 -1.33
C GLU A 48 -7.17 0.23 -0.51
N TYR A 49 -5.84 0.40 -0.45
CA TYR A 49 -4.96 -0.36 0.43
C TYR A 49 -4.92 0.27 1.83
N ARG A 50 -5.86 -0.13 2.68
CA ARG A 50 -5.95 0.30 4.08
C ARG A 50 -5.97 -0.86 5.06
N ILE A 51 -5.37 -0.66 6.23
CA ILE A 51 -5.43 -1.61 7.35
C ILE A 51 -6.50 -1.11 8.31
N SER A 52 -7.68 -1.73 8.29
CA SER A 52 -8.82 -1.35 9.14
C SER A 52 -8.87 -2.07 10.49
N LEU A 53 -7.85 -2.89 10.80
CA LEU A 53 -7.80 -3.61 12.06
C LEU A 53 -7.51 -2.65 13.22
N PRO A 54 -8.12 -2.84 14.39
CA PRO A 54 -7.73 -2.11 15.60
C PRO A 54 -6.23 -2.26 15.86
N LEU A 55 -5.60 -1.23 16.43
CA LEU A 55 -4.19 -1.31 16.84
C LEU A 55 -4.00 -2.57 17.71
N PRO A 56 -3.11 -3.50 17.34
CA PRO A 56 -2.81 -4.66 18.18
C PRO A 56 -2.33 -4.20 19.56
N GLY A 57 -2.89 -4.75 20.64
CA GLY A 57 -2.58 -4.30 22.00
C GLY A 57 -3.29 -3.01 22.41
N ALA A 58 -4.24 -2.50 21.61
CA ALA A 58 -5.07 -1.38 22.02
C ALA A 58 -5.79 -1.68 23.34
N GLU A 59 -6.18 -2.93 23.61
CA GLU A 59 -6.72 -3.36 24.91
C GLU A 59 -5.84 -3.01 26.11
N SER A 60 -4.51 -2.99 25.94
CA SER A 60 -3.53 -2.72 27.00
C SER A 60 -3.28 -1.24 27.28
N LEU A 61 -3.76 -0.37 26.39
CA LEU A 61 -3.62 1.07 26.54
C LEU A 61 -4.60 1.59 27.59
N SER A 62 -4.08 2.41 28.49
CA SER A 62 -4.91 3.20 29.41
C SER A 62 -5.83 4.13 28.62
N GLU A 63 -6.92 4.55 29.25
CA GLU A 63 -7.89 5.47 28.63
C GLU A 63 -7.23 6.79 28.19
N GLY A 64 -6.24 7.26 28.95
CA GLY A 64 -5.43 8.43 28.60
C GLY A 64 -4.62 8.24 27.32
N GLU A 65 -3.96 7.08 27.18
CA GLU A 65 -3.18 6.74 25.97
C GLU A 65 -4.07 6.57 24.74
N ARG A 66 -5.23 5.93 24.89
CA ARG A 66 -6.22 5.81 23.81
C ARG A 66 -6.74 7.16 23.36
N ARG A 67 -7.00 8.08 24.29
CA ARG A 67 -7.45 9.43 23.99
C ARG A 67 -6.37 10.23 23.25
N LEU A 68 -5.11 10.09 23.64
CA LEU A 68 -3.98 10.74 22.95
C LEU A 68 -3.78 10.17 21.53
N LEU A 69 -3.87 8.85 21.36
CA LEU A 69 -3.79 8.22 20.04
C LEU A 69 -4.97 8.60 19.15
N GLY A 70 -6.19 8.64 19.70
CA GLY A 70 -7.37 9.14 19.00
C GLY A 70 -7.12 10.54 18.45
N LYS A 71 -6.70 11.48 19.31
CA LYS A 71 -6.35 12.86 18.89
C LYS A 71 -5.25 12.92 17.82
N ALA A 72 -4.26 12.04 17.88
CA ALA A 72 -3.16 12.02 16.91
C ALA A 72 -3.55 11.42 15.56
N LEU A 73 -4.51 10.48 15.53
CA LEU A 73 -4.99 9.80 14.33
C LEU A 73 -6.18 10.51 13.69
N THR A 74 -7.00 11.20 14.48
CA THR A 74 -8.14 12.00 14.05
C THR A 74 -7.84 13.48 14.24
N ALA A 75 -6.61 13.93 13.96
CA ALA A 75 -6.39 15.34 13.67
C ALA A 75 -7.19 15.63 12.38
N GLU A 76 -8.51 15.76 12.52
CA GLU A 76 -9.29 16.67 11.73
C GLU A 76 -8.60 18.00 11.95
N ASP A 77 -8.12 18.58 10.85
CA ASP A 77 -7.60 19.93 10.79
C ASP A 77 -8.69 20.89 11.32
N GLU A 78 -8.81 21.08 12.63
CA GLU A 78 -9.62 22.12 13.27
C GLU A 78 -9.01 23.52 13.04
N GLU A 79 -8.40 23.78 11.88
CA GLU A 79 -7.81 25.09 11.55
C GLU A 79 -8.27 25.69 10.20
N ASP A 80 -9.26 25.13 9.50
CA ASP A 80 -9.81 25.74 8.26
C ASP A 80 -11.31 26.13 8.33
N GLU A 81 -11.82 26.46 9.52
CA GLU A 81 -13.09 27.21 9.66
C GLU A 81 -12.93 28.48 10.50
N ALA A 82 -11.84 29.21 10.25
CA ALA A 82 -11.69 30.61 10.66
C ALA A 82 -10.83 31.39 9.65
N LEU A 83 -11.37 31.64 8.45
CA LEU A 83 -11.32 32.92 7.72
C LEU A 83 -12.08 32.88 6.38
#